data_AF-A0A3N5R6S2-F1
#
_entry.id   AF-A0A3N5R6S2-F1
#
_cell.length_a   1.000
_cell.length_b   1.000
_cell.length_c   1.000
_cell.angle_alpha   90.00
_cell.angle_beta   90.00
_cell.angle_gamma   90.00
#
_symmetry.space_group_name_H-M   'P 1'
#
loop_
_entity.id
_entity.type
_entity.pdbx_description
1 polymer ?
#
loop_
_entity_poly.entity_id
_entity_poly.type
_entity_poly.pdbx_seq_one_letter_code
_entity_poly.pdbx_strand_id
1 'polypeptide(L)'
;MLKAKIIFTILFAFISIQTSKADDLKKELQKYINEIITEVKEAENPEEKREMLNDLFEDLQSAFSIAKNSPYVPEEDHKGIDELQSKITDRYYELNGLNGFNKVQDYNLNQFASFTLQDIEQADTLLTISLTTLLLIIILAILIF
;
A
#
# COMPACT_ATOMS: atom_id res chain seq x y z
N MET A 1 7.97 -1.56 23.40
CA MET A 1 6.50 -1.35 23.41
C MET A 1 6.05 0.02 23.94
N LEU A 2 6.40 0.44 25.17
CA LEU A 2 5.93 1.74 25.71
C LEU A 2 6.51 2.96 24.96
N LYS A 3 7.77 2.89 24.54
CA LYS A 3 8.44 3.96 23.77
C LYS A 3 7.85 4.14 22.37
N ALA A 4 7.47 3.05 21.70
CA ALA A 4 6.82 3.09 20.38
C ALA A 4 5.41 3.71 20.47
N LYS A 5 4.63 3.38 21.51
CA LYS A 5 3.33 4.01 21.77
C LYS A 5 3.44 5.51 22.04
N ILE A 6 4.45 5.95 22.79
CA ILE A 6 4.66 7.39 23.09
C ILE A 6 5.10 8.16 21.84
N ILE A 7 5.94 7.57 20.98
CA ILE A 7 6.32 8.18 19.69
C ILE A 7 5.09 8.28 18.78
N PHE A 8 4.26 7.24 18.71
CA PHE A 8 3.03 7.23 17.93
C PHE A 8 2.02 8.30 18.38
N THR A 9 1.84 8.48 19.69
CA THR A 9 0.95 9.52 20.25
C THR A 9 1.49 10.95 20.04
N ILE A 10 2.80 11.17 20.11
CA ILE A 10 3.41 12.49 19.89
C ILE A 10 3.38 12.88 18.40
N LEU A 11 3.57 11.91 17.49
CA LEU A 11 3.51 12.16 16.05
C LEU A 11 2.09 12.50 15.57
N PHE A 12 1.07 11.88 16.18
CA PHE A 12 -0.34 12.11 15.84
C PHE A 12 -0.86 13.49 16.28
N ALA A 13 -0.35 14.04 17.38
CA ALA A 13 -0.75 15.35 17.90
C ALA A 13 -0.30 16.53 17.01
N PHE A 14 0.59 16.31 16.03
CA PHE A 14 1.08 17.33 15.09
C PHE A 14 0.32 17.36 13.74
N ILE A 15 -0.71 16.51 13.56
CA ILE A 15 -1.39 16.32 12.26
C ILE A 15 -2.39 17.44 11.94
N SER A 16 -2.77 18.29 12.90
CA SER A 16 -3.75 19.36 12.71
C SER A 16 -3.30 20.50 11.78
N ILE A 17 -2.08 20.46 11.21
CA ILE A 17 -1.55 21.55 10.38
C ILE A 17 -0.74 20.96 9.21
N GLN A 18 -1.22 21.29 8.00
CA GLN A 18 -0.54 21.33 6.69
C GLN A 18 -0.82 20.21 5.70
N THR A 19 -1.59 20.56 4.66
CA THR A 19 -1.80 19.84 3.41
C THR A 19 -0.52 19.51 2.64
N SER A 20 0.60 20.20 2.90
CA SER A 20 1.89 19.91 2.25
C SER A 20 2.51 18.57 2.67
N LYS A 21 2.20 18.06 3.87
CA LYS A 21 2.72 16.76 4.34
C LYS A 21 2.07 15.58 3.61
N ALA A 22 0.88 15.77 3.05
CA ALA A 22 0.17 14.75 2.29
C ALA A 22 0.92 14.32 1.04
N ASP A 23 1.37 15.30 0.27
CA ASP A 23 2.07 15.07 -0.99
C ASP A 23 3.42 14.41 -0.74
N ASP A 24 4.08 14.73 0.37
CA ASP A 24 5.37 14.13 0.73
C ASP A 24 5.22 12.67 1.16
N LEU A 25 4.22 12.36 1.99
CA LEU A 25 3.89 10.99 2.35
C LEU A 25 3.50 10.16 1.13
N LYS A 26 2.66 10.71 0.25
CA LYS A 26 2.32 10.06 -1.02
C LYS A 26 3.57 9.72 -1.83
N LYS A 27 4.51 10.66 -1.96
CA LYS A 27 5.78 10.41 -2.65
C LYS A 27 6.60 9.32 -1.97
N GLU A 28 6.60 9.23 -0.64
CA GLU A 28 7.29 8.16 0.09
C GLU A 28 6.69 6.78 -0.22
N LEU A 29 5.36 6.64 -0.19
CA LEU A 29 4.69 5.39 -0.58
C LEU A 29 4.98 5.04 -2.05
N GLN A 30 4.84 6.02 -2.95
CA GLN A 30 5.14 5.82 -4.37
C GLN A 30 6.60 5.41 -4.57
N LYS A 31 7.53 5.99 -3.82
CA LYS A 31 8.94 5.65 -3.87
C LYS A 31 9.17 4.21 -3.40
N TYR A 32 8.61 3.80 -2.26
CA TYR A 32 8.71 2.43 -1.76
C TYR A 32 8.19 1.40 -2.78
N ILE A 33 7.00 1.65 -3.36
CA ILE A 33 6.44 0.76 -4.38
C ILE A 33 7.32 0.74 -5.65
N ASN A 34 7.84 1.90 -6.08
CA ASN A 34 8.74 1.98 -7.22
C ASN A 34 10.06 1.25 -7.00
N GLU A 35 10.61 1.29 -5.78
CA GLU A 35 11.84 0.58 -5.40
C GLU A 35 11.62 -0.92 -5.54
N ILE A 36 10.57 -1.49 -4.93
CA ILE A 36 10.26 -2.92 -5.06
C ILE A 36 10.02 -3.32 -6.51
N ILE A 37 9.29 -2.51 -7.29
CA ILE A 37 9.03 -2.82 -8.70
C ILE A 37 10.32 -2.77 -9.53
N THR A 38 11.27 -1.92 -9.16
CA THR A 38 12.59 -1.88 -9.79
C THR A 38 13.35 -3.17 -9.47
N GLU A 39 13.36 -3.59 -8.20
CA GLU A 39 13.97 -4.87 -7.78
C GLU A 39 13.34 -6.08 -8.49
N VAL A 40 12.01 -6.11 -8.62
CA VAL A 40 11.27 -7.13 -9.41
C VAL A 40 11.73 -7.15 -10.87
N LYS A 41 11.98 -5.98 -11.47
CA LYS A 41 12.44 -5.92 -12.87
C LYS A 41 13.87 -6.40 -13.03
N GLU A 42 14.73 -6.12 -12.04
CA GLU A 42 16.14 -6.46 -12.01
C GLU A 42 16.40 -7.93 -11.68
N ALA A 43 15.54 -8.57 -10.88
CA ALA A 43 15.66 -10.00 -10.60
C ALA A 43 15.64 -10.85 -11.88
N GLU A 44 16.38 -11.95 -11.88
CA GLU A 44 16.45 -12.87 -13.01
C GLU A 44 15.43 -14.00 -12.89
N ASN A 45 15.16 -14.45 -11.66
CA ASN A 45 14.31 -15.59 -11.36
C ASN A 45 12.82 -15.18 -11.27
N PRO A 46 11.90 -15.79 -12.05
CA PRO A 46 10.47 -15.52 -11.93
C PRO A 46 9.86 -15.86 -10.57
N GLU A 47 10.40 -16.83 -9.84
CA GLU A 47 9.94 -17.18 -8.49
C GLU A 47 10.24 -16.04 -7.51
N GLU A 48 11.46 -15.51 -7.55
CA GLU A 48 11.91 -14.37 -6.75
C GLU A 48 11.09 -13.10 -7.06
N LYS A 49 10.81 -12.84 -8.34
CA LYS A 49 9.92 -11.75 -8.76
C LYS A 49 8.53 -11.85 -8.14
N ARG A 50 7.99 -13.06 -8.13
CA ARG A 50 6.66 -13.32 -7.60
C ARG A 50 6.63 -13.20 -6.10
N GLU A 51 7.67 -13.66 -5.41
CA GLU A 51 7.86 -13.49 -3.98
C GLU A 51 7.89 -12.02 -3.60
N MET A 52 8.74 -11.20 -4.24
CA MET A 52 8.78 -9.75 -3.99
C MET A 52 7.43 -9.05 -4.22
N LEU A 53 6.67 -9.47 -5.25
CA LEU A 53 5.33 -8.92 -5.49
C LEU A 53 4.31 -9.39 -4.45
N ASN A 54 4.42 -10.63 -3.96
CA ASN A 54 3.60 -11.13 -2.86
C ASN A 54 3.87 -10.32 -1.59
N ASP A 55 5.13 -10.13 -1.23
CA ASP A 55 5.54 -9.36 -0.05
C ASP A 55 4.98 -7.93 -0.11
N LEU A 56 5.13 -7.26 -1.25
CA LEU A 56 4.53 -5.94 -1.48
C LEU A 56 3.01 -5.92 -1.24
N PHE A 57 2.28 -6.91 -1.77
CA PHE A 57 0.84 -6.97 -1.60
C PHE A 57 0.42 -7.30 -0.18
N GLU A 58 1.15 -8.17 0.50
CA GLU A 58 0.91 -8.53 1.90
C GLU A 58 1.18 -7.34 2.82
N ASP A 59 2.26 -6.58 2.60
CA ASP A 59 2.58 -5.35 3.31
C ASP A 59 1.46 -4.31 3.15
N LEU A 60 0.99 -4.10 1.92
CA LEU A 60 -0.12 -3.18 1.65
C LEU A 60 -1.42 -3.65 2.31
N GLN A 61 -1.78 -4.94 2.22
CA GLN A 61 -2.97 -5.50 2.87
C GLN A 61 -2.92 -5.34 4.40
N SER A 62 -1.75 -5.61 4.99
CA SER A 62 -1.49 -5.42 6.41
C SER A 62 -1.66 -3.96 6.81
N ALA A 63 -1.09 -3.05 6.03
CA ALA A 63 -1.19 -1.61 6.25
C ALA A 63 -2.65 -1.10 6.20
N PHE A 64 -3.46 -1.57 5.24
CA PHE A 64 -4.90 -1.25 5.19
C PHE A 64 -5.66 -1.81 6.40
N SER A 65 -5.34 -3.04 6.83
CA SER A 65 -5.94 -3.63 8.03
C SER A 65 -5.61 -2.83 9.28
N ILE A 66 -4.36 -2.38 9.43
CA ILE A 66 -3.93 -1.51 10.54
C ILE A 66 -4.66 -0.17 10.47
N ALA A 67 -4.77 0.44 9.29
CA ALA A 67 -5.49 1.68 9.10
C ALA A 67 -6.97 1.56 9.49
N LYS A 68 -7.67 0.54 9.02
CA LYS A 68 -9.09 0.29 9.33
C LYS A 68 -9.36 0.06 10.82
N ASN A 69 -8.44 -0.61 11.51
CA ASN A 69 -8.56 -0.89 12.94
C ASN A 69 -8.04 0.26 13.82
N SER A 70 -7.56 1.35 13.22
CA SER A 70 -7.03 2.50 13.95
C SER A 70 -8.18 3.35 14.49
N PRO A 71 -8.18 3.71 15.78
CA PRO A 71 -9.19 4.62 16.36
C PRO A 71 -9.09 6.05 15.81
N TYR A 72 -8.09 6.32 14.97
CA TYR A 72 -7.84 7.62 14.37
C TYR A 72 -8.37 7.76 12.94
N VAL A 73 -8.92 6.68 12.37
CA VAL A 73 -9.59 6.71 11.07
C VAL A 73 -11.10 6.86 11.30
N PRO A 74 -11.74 7.89 10.75
CA PRO A 74 -13.19 8.05 10.82
C PRO A 74 -13.93 6.89 10.11
N GLU A 75 -15.10 6.51 10.62
CA GLU A 75 -15.91 5.44 9.99
C GLU A 75 -16.30 5.78 8.55
N GLU A 76 -16.50 7.05 8.21
CA GLU A 76 -16.78 7.47 6.84
C GLU A 76 -15.65 7.11 5.84
N ASP A 77 -14.40 7.00 6.31
CA ASP A 77 -13.24 6.69 5.47
C ASP A 77 -13.06 5.16 5.29
N HIS A 78 -13.71 4.33 6.11
CA HIS A 78 -13.58 2.87 6.04
C HIS A 78 -14.00 2.30 4.68
N LYS A 79 -14.99 2.92 4.02
CA LYS A 79 -15.46 2.46 2.71
C LYS A 79 -14.35 2.57 1.66
N GLY A 80 -13.64 3.69 1.61
CA GLY A 80 -12.56 3.86 0.62
C GLY A 80 -11.34 3.00 0.94
N ILE A 81 -11.09 2.73 2.22
CA ILE A 81 -10.08 1.74 2.65
C ILE A 81 -10.45 0.35 2.13
N ASP A 82 -11.70 -0.07 2.31
CA ASP A 82 -12.18 -1.37 1.86
C ASP A 82 -12.10 -1.51 0.33
N GLU A 83 -12.43 -0.45 -0.40
CA GLU A 83 -12.30 -0.42 -1.87
C GLU A 83 -10.85 -0.55 -2.33
N LEU A 84 -9.91 0.14 -1.68
CA LEU A 84 -8.47 0.03 -1.99
C LEU A 84 -7.91 -1.34 -1.60
N GLN A 85 -8.24 -1.83 -0.41
CA GLN A 85 -7.83 -3.14 0.08
C GLN A 85 -8.33 -4.25 -0.85
N SER A 86 -9.59 -4.15 -1.33
CA SER A 86 -10.14 -5.09 -2.32
C SER A 86 -9.33 -5.08 -3.61
N LYS A 87 -8.96 -3.91 -4.14
CA LYS A 87 -8.14 -3.83 -5.37
C LYS A 87 -6.78 -4.48 -5.21
N ILE A 88 -6.09 -4.26 -4.08
CA ILE A 88 -4.81 -4.92 -3.80
C ILE A 88 -4.99 -6.42 -3.61
N THR A 89 -6.07 -6.85 -2.96
CA THR A 89 -6.40 -8.26 -2.79
C THR A 89 -6.66 -8.95 -4.14
N ASP A 90 -7.37 -8.29 -5.05
CA ASP A 90 -7.60 -8.81 -6.40
C ASP A 90 -6.29 -8.93 -7.18
N ARG A 91 -5.36 -7.97 -7.05
CA ARG A 91 -4.02 -8.07 -7.66
C ARG A 91 -3.20 -9.22 -7.08
N TYR A 92 -3.24 -9.43 -5.77
CA TYR A 92 -2.63 -10.60 -5.13
C TYR A 92 -3.22 -11.91 -5.65
N TYR A 93 -4.54 -11.98 -5.82
CA TYR A 93 -5.21 -13.16 -6.37
C TYR A 93 -4.85 -13.38 -7.84
N GLU A 94 -4.81 -12.33 -8.65
CA GLU A 94 -4.41 -12.41 -10.06
C GLU A 94 -2.97 -12.90 -10.19
N LEU A 95 -2.05 -12.32 -9.41
CA LEU A 95 -0.65 -12.75 -9.36
C LEU A 95 -0.59 -14.27 -9.17
N ASN A 96 -1.29 -14.79 -8.16
CA ASN A 96 -1.18 -16.19 -7.75
C ASN A 96 -2.15 -17.17 -8.44
N GLY A 97 -3.14 -16.67 -9.19
CA GLY A 97 -4.20 -17.49 -9.79
C GLY A 97 -5.18 -18.03 -8.75
N LEU A 98 -5.54 -17.21 -7.78
CA LEU A 98 -6.47 -17.53 -6.70
C LEU A 98 -7.86 -16.96 -7.00
N ASN A 99 -8.88 -17.38 -6.25
CA ASN A 99 -10.25 -16.82 -6.30
C ASN A 99 -10.87 -16.71 -7.73
N GLY A 100 -10.55 -17.66 -8.61
CA GLY A 100 -11.05 -17.69 -9.99
C GLY A 100 -10.23 -16.87 -11.00
N PHE A 101 -9.15 -16.22 -10.57
CA PHE A 101 -8.21 -15.58 -11.48
C PHE A 101 -7.26 -16.59 -12.13
N ASN A 102 -6.80 -16.26 -13.35
CA ASN A 102 -5.70 -16.99 -13.96
C ASN A 102 -4.37 -16.47 -13.41
N LYS A 103 -3.48 -17.37 -13.00
CA LYS A 103 -2.15 -17.01 -12.52
C LYS A 103 -1.41 -16.20 -13.59
N VAL A 104 -0.87 -15.05 -13.18
CA VAL A 104 0.03 -14.26 -14.04
C VAL A 104 1.20 -15.14 -14.45
N GLN A 105 1.42 -15.27 -15.75
CA GLN A 105 2.53 -16.07 -16.27
C GLN A 105 3.88 -15.43 -15.93
N ASP A 106 4.88 -16.26 -15.72
CA ASP A 106 6.21 -15.84 -15.26
C ASP A 106 6.86 -14.79 -16.19
N TYR A 107 6.68 -14.95 -17.50
CA TYR A 107 7.17 -13.99 -18.51
C TYR A 107 6.44 -12.64 -18.50
N ASN A 108 5.30 -12.53 -17.82
CA ASN A 108 4.50 -11.31 -17.70
C ASN A 108 4.72 -10.57 -16.37
N LEU A 109 5.52 -11.09 -15.44
CA LEU A 109 5.67 -10.51 -14.09
C LEU A 109 6.15 -9.05 -14.11
N ASN A 110 7.10 -8.68 -14.98
CA ASN A 110 7.57 -7.30 -15.11
C ASN A 110 6.46 -6.35 -15.61
N GLN A 111 5.62 -6.82 -16.52
CA GLN A 111 4.52 -6.04 -17.07
C GLN A 111 3.41 -5.88 -16.03
N PHE A 112 3.07 -6.97 -15.34
CA PHE A 112 2.11 -6.97 -14.24
C PHE A 112 2.53 -6.01 -13.12
N ALA A 113 3.80 -6.03 -12.70
CA ALA A 113 4.35 -5.09 -11.73
C ALA A 113 4.17 -3.63 -12.18
N SER A 114 4.50 -3.33 -13.44
CA SER A 114 4.38 -1.97 -13.99
C SER A 114 2.94 -1.46 -14.03
N PHE A 115 1.97 -2.31 -14.38
CA PHE A 115 0.55 -1.94 -14.38
C PHE A 115 -0.02 -1.76 -12.98
N THR A 116 0.41 -2.61 -12.04
CA THR A 116 0.03 -2.49 -10.64
C THR A 116 0.41 -1.10 -10.08
N LEU A 117 1.62 -0.61 -10.37
CA LEU A 117 2.03 0.74 -10.00
C LEU A 117 1.11 1.80 -10.59
N GLN A 118 0.86 1.72 -11.89
CA GLN A 118 0.02 2.69 -12.60
C GLN A 118 -1.39 2.74 -12.05
N ASP A 119 -1.95 1.60 -11.65
CA ASP A 119 -3.28 1.55 -11.05
C ASP A 119 -3.32 2.15 -9.66
N ILE A 120 -2.29 1.93 -8.85
CA ILE A 120 -2.15 2.55 -7.53
C ILE A 120 -1.97 4.07 -7.68
N GLU A 121 -1.15 4.52 -8.63
CA GLU A 121 -0.95 5.94 -8.91
C GLU A 121 -2.23 6.64 -9.41
N GLN A 122 -3.08 5.93 -10.16
CA GLN A 122 -4.33 6.47 -10.69
C GLN A 122 -5.53 6.39 -9.73
N ALA A 123 -5.54 5.42 -8.81
CA ALA A 123 -6.58 5.28 -7.78
C ALA A 123 -6.77 6.54 -6.92
N ASP A 124 -5.75 7.40 -6.92
CA ASP A 124 -5.68 8.74 -6.34
C ASP A 124 -6.75 9.73 -6.85
N THR A 125 -7.29 9.52 -8.05
CA THR A 125 -8.25 10.46 -8.67
C THR A 125 -9.72 10.24 -8.28
N LEU A 126 -10.04 9.17 -7.53
CA LEU A 126 -11.42 8.73 -7.30
C LEU A 126 -11.89 8.79 -5.84
N LEU A 127 -11.03 9.17 -4.87
CA LEU A 127 -11.36 9.11 -3.44
C LEU A 127 -11.57 10.50 -2.83
N THR A 128 -12.70 10.65 -2.12
CA THR A 128 -13.15 11.87 -1.41
C THR A 128 -12.60 11.95 0.04
N ILE A 129 -11.61 11.13 0.38
CA ILE A 129 -10.95 11.07 1.69
C ILE A 129 -9.97 12.26 1.81
N SER A 130 -9.61 12.65 3.04
CA SER A 130 -8.24 13.13 3.32
C SER A 130 -7.28 11.96 3.08
N LEU A 131 -7.04 11.58 1.82
CA LEU A 131 -6.16 10.49 1.38
C LEU A 131 -4.81 10.53 2.13
N THR A 132 -4.37 11.73 2.47
CA THR A 132 -3.29 12.07 3.40
C THR A 132 -3.26 11.24 4.68
N THR A 133 -4.36 11.17 5.42
CA THR A 133 -4.41 10.51 6.73
C THR A 133 -4.29 9.00 6.58
N LEU A 134 -4.93 8.45 5.55
CA LEU A 134 -4.83 7.03 5.23
C LEU A 134 -3.41 6.66 4.79
N LEU A 135 -2.83 7.41 3.87
CA LEU A 135 -1.45 7.21 3.40
C LEU A 135 -0.45 7.30 4.54
N LEU A 136 -0.62 8.27 5.45
CA LEU A 136 0.24 8.39 6.64
C LEU A 136 0.22 7.10 7.47
N ILE A 137 -0.97 6.56 7.75
CA ILE A 137 -1.08 5.35 8.57
C ILE A 137 -0.49 4.15 7.83
N ILE A 138 -0.68 4.06 6.52
CA ILE A 138 -0.11 3.00 5.68
C ILE A 138 1.42 3.06 5.70
N ILE A 139 2.01 4.23 5.49
CA ILE A 139 3.47 4.41 5.51
C ILE A 139 4.03 4.14 6.89
N LEU A 140 3.37 4.61 7.95
CA LEU A 140 3.77 4.29 9.31
C LEU A 140 3.67 2.79 9.59
N ALA A 141 2.66 2.09 9.04
CA ALA A 141 2.55 0.65 9.18
C ALA A 141 3.72 -0.07 8.48
N ILE A 142 4.06 0.33 7.25
CA ILE A 142 5.16 -0.24 6.46
C ILE A 142 6.54 0.09 7.04
N LEU A 143 6.73 1.28 7.63
CA LEU A 143 8.03 1.69 8.20
C LEU A 143 8.29 1.18 9.62
N ILE A 144 7.24 0.89 10.39
CA ILE A 144 7.35 0.49 11.81
C ILE A 144 7.39 -1.03 11.95
N PHE A 145 6.74 -1.76 11.05
CA PHE A 145 6.70 -3.22 11.03
C PHE A 145 7.60 -3.77 9.93
#